data_AF-A0AAD7UCI6-F1
#
_entry.id   AF-A0AAD7UCI6-F1
#
_cell.length_a   1.000
_cell.length_b   1.000
_cell.length_c   1.000
_cell.angle_alpha   90.00
_cell.angle_beta   90.00
_cell.angle_gamma   90.00
#
_symmetry.space_group_name_H-M   'P 1'
#
loop_
_entity.id
_entity.type
_entity.pdbx_description
1 polymer ?
#
loop_
_entity_poly.entity_id
_entity_poly.type
_entity_poly.pdbx_seq_one_letter_code
_entity_poly.pdbx_strand_id
1 'polypeptide(L)'
;MGDEEWTVITSDGGVRKRVTLAGVAGAPVAAKGQELSVHYTGMLASTPESPFDDSRSRGAPFKFVLGSGDVIRGWDLAFATMQVGERAVIECTAPYGYGDEGHPPRIPPDAALVFDVELLGCEEKKKELYQMSTEEKIEAATRAKAEGVSLFGEAEWDAASAAFGEAARLCDLAGFARNKTEEIPEALRAIYASSQLNAAQCALKLKDWPAAAAAATRFLKFDGTRNAKALFRRGVARSHMGLIEEARADLLTAAKLEPKNKAVRAEYDRVKALSLEQAKVQKGLYSAAFDKVDLFPDKPRNVGEPSTTDNPYVFFDFAAVPRKRRRDDDEEEEENCADDVGGSVVVRVFADACPKTARNFIALCTGERGVSKVSGKPLHYKNCKVHRVVDDFCIQTGDVVCGDGTSGESIYGLKFKDEHFKIKHDKPGVVSMANRGPDTNNSQFFITTADEAFHCDGKFVAFAQVVAGLDVVLRISKLKTPEGDDEAPLDYDVVIRNCGALAREEAEQRIQAEQLQRQQKPEGDEDIPMPAQDDVLQPPPPAAEGAAVPPPPPPAAEGATSSSPAASTCC
;
A
#
# COMPACT_ATOMS: atom_id res chain seq x y z
N MET A 1 42.23 -46.74 -21.50
CA MET A 1 41.55 -46.74 -20.19
C MET A 1 42.58 -46.24 -19.20
N GLY A 2 42.64 -44.93 -19.00
CA GLY A 2 43.51 -44.34 -17.99
C GLY A 2 42.80 -44.40 -16.66
N ASP A 3 43.49 -44.81 -15.60
CA ASP A 3 43.00 -44.82 -14.23
C ASP A 3 42.64 -43.40 -13.81
N GLU A 4 41.36 -43.04 -13.87
CA GLU A 4 40.87 -41.74 -13.41
C GLU A 4 40.64 -41.82 -11.89
N GLU A 5 41.54 -41.17 -11.15
CA GLU A 5 41.63 -41.17 -9.69
C GLU A 5 40.35 -40.55 -9.08
N TRP A 6 39.62 -41.34 -8.29
CA TRP A 6 38.48 -40.84 -7.52
C TRP A 6 38.99 -40.07 -6.30
N THR A 7 38.59 -38.81 -6.18
CA THR A 7 38.86 -38.01 -4.98
C THR A 7 37.80 -38.31 -3.93
N VAL A 8 38.23 -38.84 -2.78
CA VAL A 8 37.37 -39.06 -1.62
C VAL A 8 37.20 -37.74 -0.87
N ILE A 9 35.94 -37.28 -0.73
CA ILE A 9 35.63 -35.98 -0.09
C ILE A 9 35.38 -36.16 1.41
N THR A 10 34.70 -37.23 1.81
CA THR A 10 34.40 -37.51 3.22
C THR A 10 35.34 -38.58 3.79
N SER A 11 35.70 -38.49 5.07
CA SER A 11 36.64 -39.41 5.70
C SER A 11 36.17 -40.87 5.75
N ASP A 12 34.87 -41.10 5.61
CA ASP A 12 34.23 -42.42 5.54
C ASP A 12 34.07 -42.95 4.10
N GLY A 13 34.48 -42.19 3.08
CA GLY A 13 34.31 -42.57 1.67
C GLY A 13 32.87 -42.44 1.16
N GLY A 14 31.95 -41.91 1.96
CA GLY A 14 30.53 -41.78 1.63
C GLY A 14 30.22 -40.85 0.46
N VAL A 15 31.12 -39.90 0.15
CA VAL A 15 31.06 -39.02 -1.02
C VAL A 15 32.38 -39.06 -1.77
N ARG A 16 32.34 -39.42 -3.05
CA ARG A 16 33.50 -39.42 -3.95
C ARG A 16 33.22 -38.60 -5.20
N LYS A 17 34.25 -37.91 -5.70
CA LYS A 17 34.18 -37.06 -6.89
C LYS A 17 35.24 -37.47 -7.89
N ARG A 18 34.87 -37.54 -9.17
CA ARG A 18 35.78 -37.71 -10.30
C ARG A 18 35.61 -36.58 -11.28
N VAL A 19 36.65 -35.79 -11.49
CA VAL A 19 36.62 -34.66 -12.42
C VAL A 19 36.71 -35.19 -13.85
N THR A 20 35.73 -34.85 -14.68
CA THR A 20 35.71 -35.23 -16.11
C THR A 20 36.17 -34.09 -17.01
N LEU A 21 35.91 -32.86 -16.60
CA LEU A 21 36.41 -31.64 -17.23
C LEU A 21 36.88 -30.68 -16.15
N ALA A 22 38.14 -30.26 -16.21
CA ALA A 22 38.68 -29.26 -15.30
C ALA A 22 37.98 -27.91 -15.50
N GLY A 23 37.83 -27.15 -14.42
CA GLY A 23 37.25 -25.80 -14.46
C GLY A 23 38.05 -24.81 -15.29
N VAL A 24 37.47 -23.64 -15.53
CA VAL A 24 38.13 -22.58 -16.28
C VAL A 24 39.31 -22.04 -15.47
N ALA A 25 40.50 -22.02 -16.08
CA ALA A 25 41.72 -21.55 -15.41
C ALA A 25 41.56 -20.11 -14.88
N GLY A 26 41.71 -19.93 -13.57
CA GLY A 26 41.55 -18.64 -12.89
C GLY A 26 40.13 -18.32 -12.43
N ALA A 27 39.15 -19.19 -12.66
CA ALA A 27 37.79 -19.01 -12.17
C ALA A 27 37.70 -19.29 -10.65
N PRO A 28 36.76 -18.65 -9.93
CA PRO A 28 36.60 -18.88 -8.50
C PRO A 28 36.17 -20.31 -8.18
N VAL A 29 36.60 -20.80 -7.02
CA VAL A 29 36.09 -22.02 -6.39
C VAL A 29 34.81 -21.66 -5.63
N ALA A 30 33.78 -22.50 -5.70
CA ALA A 30 32.53 -22.25 -5.01
C ALA A 30 32.72 -22.16 -3.48
N ALA A 31 32.21 -21.09 -2.88
CA ALA A 31 32.30 -20.84 -1.44
C ALA A 31 30.93 -20.98 -0.76
N LYS A 32 30.94 -21.41 0.50
CA LYS A 32 29.72 -21.57 1.31
C LYS A 32 28.94 -20.25 1.38
N GLY A 33 27.63 -20.30 1.13
CA GLY A 33 26.73 -19.14 1.11
C GLY A 33 26.54 -18.49 -0.27
N GLN A 34 27.26 -18.95 -1.31
CA GLN A 34 27.02 -18.52 -2.69
C GLN A 34 25.85 -19.29 -3.33
N GLU A 35 25.10 -18.62 -4.20
CA GLU A 35 24.14 -19.26 -5.09
C GLU A 35 24.90 -19.87 -6.28
N LEU A 36 24.78 -21.18 -6.44
CA LEU A 36 25.40 -21.93 -7.53
C LEU A 36 24.38 -22.18 -8.63
N SER A 37 24.79 -21.98 -9.87
CA SER A 37 24.04 -22.39 -11.06
C SER A 37 24.69 -23.64 -11.65
N VAL A 38 23.95 -24.74 -11.74
CA VAL A 38 24.50 -26.05 -12.11
C VAL A 38 23.63 -26.78 -13.13
N HIS A 39 24.28 -27.58 -13.97
CA HIS A 39 23.61 -28.67 -14.69
C HIS A 39 23.92 -30.01 -14.03
N TYR A 40 22.94 -30.91 -13.98
CA TYR A 40 23.11 -32.23 -13.41
C TYR A 40 22.27 -33.27 -14.11
N THR A 41 22.76 -34.51 -14.08
CA THR A 41 22.02 -35.71 -14.46
C THR A 41 22.18 -36.72 -13.34
N GLY A 42 21.09 -37.04 -12.65
CA GLY A 42 21.03 -37.95 -11.51
C GLY A 42 20.62 -39.35 -11.92
N MET A 43 21.39 -40.34 -11.47
CA MET A 43 21.26 -41.76 -11.78
C MET A 43 21.32 -42.59 -10.49
N LEU A 44 20.62 -43.72 -10.44
CA LEU A 44 20.79 -44.69 -9.36
C LEU A 44 22.05 -45.52 -9.64
N ALA A 45 22.87 -45.79 -8.62
CA ALA A 45 24.06 -46.61 -8.79
C ALA A 45 23.74 -48.05 -9.27
N SER A 46 22.55 -48.56 -8.94
CA SER A 46 22.04 -49.86 -9.41
C SER A 46 21.65 -49.87 -10.89
N THR A 47 21.25 -48.72 -11.44
CA THR A 47 20.78 -48.58 -12.84
C THR A 47 21.35 -47.29 -13.45
N PRO A 48 22.67 -47.23 -13.71
CA PRO A 48 23.33 -46.01 -14.19
C PRO A 48 22.89 -45.60 -15.60
N GLU A 49 22.28 -46.50 -16.38
CA GLU A 49 21.82 -46.21 -17.74
C GLU A 49 20.43 -45.53 -17.79
N SER A 50 19.74 -45.43 -16.66
CA SER A 50 18.40 -44.83 -16.56
C SER A 50 18.41 -43.67 -15.56
N PRO A 51 18.62 -42.42 -16.00
CA PRO A 51 18.58 -41.27 -15.10
C PRO A 51 17.18 -41.07 -14.53
N PHE A 52 17.09 -40.83 -13.22
CA PHE A 52 15.81 -40.53 -12.57
C PHE A 52 15.45 -39.04 -12.67
N ASP A 53 16.46 -38.20 -12.91
CA ASP A 53 16.31 -36.76 -13.05
C ASP A 53 17.46 -36.15 -13.88
N ASP A 54 17.15 -35.16 -14.72
CA ASP A 54 18.12 -34.51 -15.60
C ASP A 54 17.75 -33.06 -15.90
N SER A 55 18.59 -32.10 -15.50
CA SER A 55 18.34 -30.69 -15.76
C SER A 55 18.74 -30.25 -17.17
N ARG A 56 19.56 -31.04 -17.87
CA ARG A 56 20.01 -30.72 -19.25
C ARG A 56 18.89 -30.91 -20.26
N SER A 57 18.15 -32.02 -20.17
CA SER A 57 16.95 -32.24 -20.99
C SER A 57 15.82 -31.23 -20.73
N ARG A 58 15.78 -30.60 -19.56
CA ARG A 58 14.84 -29.50 -19.24
C ARG A 58 15.23 -28.15 -19.83
N GLY A 59 16.48 -27.99 -20.30
CA GLY A 59 16.96 -26.74 -20.89
C GLY A 59 17.12 -25.57 -19.90
N ALA A 60 17.10 -25.83 -18.59
CA ALA A 60 17.25 -24.79 -17.56
C ALA A 60 18.24 -25.24 -16.47
N PRO A 61 19.20 -24.38 -16.07
CA PRO A 61 20.12 -24.69 -14.98
C PRO A 61 19.38 -24.70 -13.65
N PHE A 62 19.83 -25.57 -12.75
CA PHE A 62 19.33 -25.65 -11.38
C PHE A 62 20.12 -24.70 -10.50
N LYS A 63 19.42 -23.95 -9.63
CA LYS A 63 20.03 -22.98 -8.72
C LYS A 63 19.78 -23.36 -7.28
N PHE A 64 20.83 -23.34 -6.46
CA PHE A 64 20.74 -23.58 -5.01
C PHE A 64 21.84 -22.85 -4.26
N VAL A 65 21.65 -22.64 -2.95
CA VAL A 65 22.65 -21.96 -2.09
C VAL A 65 23.55 -22.99 -1.44
N LEU A 66 24.86 -22.90 -1.66
CA LEU A 66 25.82 -23.86 -1.14
C LEU A 66 25.88 -23.83 0.40
N GLY A 67 25.62 -24.98 1.04
CA GLY A 67 25.73 -25.14 2.50
C GLY A 67 24.53 -24.61 3.29
N SER A 68 23.41 -24.37 2.61
CA SER A 68 22.10 -24.03 3.21
C SER A 68 21.31 -25.26 3.65
N GLY A 69 21.65 -26.46 3.14
CA GLY A 69 20.85 -27.66 3.32
C GLY A 69 19.65 -27.79 2.37
N ASP A 70 19.54 -26.93 1.36
CA ASP A 70 18.47 -27.00 0.34
C ASP A 70 18.58 -28.25 -0.57
N VAL A 71 19.76 -28.90 -0.58
CA VAL A 71 20.07 -30.08 -1.40
C VAL A 71 20.64 -31.21 -0.54
N ILE A 72 20.81 -32.39 -1.13
CA ILE A 72 21.42 -33.54 -0.44
C ILE A 72 22.80 -33.19 0.11
N ARG A 73 23.15 -33.72 1.29
CA ARG A 73 24.41 -33.39 1.98
C ARG A 73 25.64 -33.65 1.12
N GLY A 74 25.60 -34.69 0.28
CA GLY A 74 26.67 -35.01 -0.65
C GLY A 74 26.93 -33.92 -1.68
N TRP A 75 25.91 -33.20 -2.12
CA TRP A 75 26.07 -32.06 -3.02
C TRP A 75 26.73 -30.88 -2.31
N ASP A 76 26.28 -30.54 -1.10
CA ASP A 76 26.86 -29.45 -0.32
C ASP A 76 28.38 -29.65 -0.07
N LEU A 77 28.81 -30.90 0.13
CA LEU A 77 30.23 -31.23 0.30
C LEU A 77 31.00 -31.27 -1.02
N ALA A 78 30.41 -31.83 -2.08
CA ALA A 78 31.09 -31.99 -3.35
C ALA A 78 31.25 -30.67 -4.10
N PHE A 79 30.19 -29.86 -4.20
CA PHE A 79 30.23 -28.57 -4.90
C PHE A 79 31.17 -27.56 -4.21
N ALA A 80 31.37 -27.65 -2.89
CA ALA A 80 32.37 -26.84 -2.18
C ALA A 80 33.82 -27.07 -2.64
N THR A 81 34.08 -28.16 -3.37
CA THR A 81 35.40 -28.48 -3.94
C THR A 81 35.51 -28.18 -5.43
N MET A 82 34.45 -27.63 -6.06
CA MET A 82 34.39 -27.44 -7.51
C MET A 82 34.75 -26.02 -7.92
N GLN A 83 35.41 -25.91 -9.07
CA GLN A 83 35.69 -24.65 -9.75
C GLN A 83 34.63 -24.33 -10.80
N VAL A 84 34.34 -23.04 -11.04
CA VAL A 84 33.40 -22.66 -12.11
C VAL A 84 33.89 -23.15 -13.47
N GLY A 85 33.00 -23.79 -14.22
CA GLY A 85 33.25 -24.50 -15.48
C GLY A 85 33.67 -25.97 -15.30
N GLU A 86 33.83 -26.47 -14.08
CA GLU A 86 34.19 -27.87 -13.81
C GLU A 86 32.99 -28.79 -14.06
N ARG A 87 33.25 -29.90 -14.75
CA ARG A 87 32.31 -31.03 -14.85
C ARG A 87 32.88 -32.22 -14.09
N ALA A 88 32.07 -32.83 -13.24
CA ALA A 88 32.48 -33.92 -12.39
C ALA A 88 31.37 -34.96 -12.23
N VAL A 89 31.76 -36.20 -12.01
CA VAL A 89 30.85 -37.26 -11.55
C VAL A 89 30.99 -37.38 -10.04
N ILE A 90 29.89 -37.19 -9.33
CA ILE A 90 29.80 -37.33 -7.88
C ILE A 90 29.04 -38.62 -7.59
N GLU A 91 29.59 -39.44 -6.70
CA GLU A 91 28.83 -40.54 -6.12
C GLU A 91 28.61 -40.33 -4.64
N CYS A 92 27.36 -40.53 -4.23
CA CYS A 92 26.89 -40.37 -2.86
C CYS A 92 26.29 -41.68 -2.39
N THR A 93 26.77 -42.18 -1.26
CA THR A 93 26.11 -43.24 -0.50
C THR A 93 24.80 -42.74 0.12
N ALA A 94 23.91 -43.64 0.50
CA ALA A 94 22.58 -43.30 1.02
C ALA A 94 22.58 -42.24 2.15
N PRO A 95 23.47 -42.27 3.17
CA PRO A 95 23.48 -41.27 4.25
C PRO A 95 23.77 -39.83 3.78
N TYR A 96 24.42 -39.68 2.62
CA TYR A 96 24.73 -38.39 1.99
C TYR A 96 23.76 -38.04 0.85
N GLY A 97 22.85 -38.96 0.51
CA GLY A 97 21.74 -38.79 -0.43
C GLY A 97 20.42 -38.56 0.30
N TYR A 98 19.48 -39.51 0.12
CA TYR A 98 18.13 -39.47 0.71
C TYR A 98 17.95 -40.44 1.89
N GLY A 99 19.01 -41.08 2.36
CA GLY A 99 18.99 -41.95 3.53
C GLY A 99 18.11 -43.20 3.38
N ASP A 100 17.66 -43.67 4.54
CA ASP A 100 16.75 -44.80 4.72
C ASP A 100 15.30 -44.51 4.29
N GLU A 101 14.90 -43.23 4.26
CA GLU A 101 13.58 -42.84 3.77
C GLU A 101 13.48 -42.84 2.23
N GLY A 102 14.59 -42.57 1.53
CA GLY A 102 14.59 -42.42 0.08
C GLY A 102 13.78 -41.21 -0.39
N HIS A 103 13.38 -41.19 -1.67
CA HIS A 103 12.46 -40.19 -2.22
C HIS A 103 11.47 -40.86 -3.19
N PRO A 104 10.44 -41.54 -2.65
CA PRO A 104 9.44 -42.24 -3.45
C PRO A 104 8.69 -41.28 -4.42
N PRO A 105 8.27 -41.77 -5.60
CA PRO A 105 8.41 -43.13 -6.13
C PRO A 105 9.73 -43.38 -6.87
N ARG A 106 10.60 -42.36 -7.01
CA ARG A 106 11.75 -42.40 -7.94
C ARG A 106 13.03 -42.93 -7.30
N ILE A 107 13.24 -42.69 -6.02
CA ILE A 107 14.46 -43.07 -5.32
C ILE A 107 14.08 -44.00 -4.16
N PRO A 108 14.50 -45.27 -4.19
CA PRO A 108 14.20 -46.19 -3.11
C PRO A 108 15.00 -45.86 -1.84
N PRO A 109 14.55 -46.35 -0.67
CA PRO A 109 15.35 -46.42 0.56
C PRO A 109 16.76 -46.95 0.32
N ASP A 110 17.74 -46.39 1.04
CA ASP A 110 19.14 -46.83 1.04
C ASP A 110 19.82 -46.82 -0.34
N ALA A 111 19.30 -46.02 -1.28
CA ALA A 111 19.87 -45.93 -2.61
C ALA A 111 21.18 -45.12 -2.64
N ALA A 112 22.22 -45.70 -3.25
CA ALA A 112 23.39 -44.95 -3.68
C ALA A 112 23.10 -44.24 -5.01
N LEU A 113 23.58 -43.00 -5.12
CA LEU A 113 23.28 -42.09 -6.21
C LEU A 113 24.56 -41.68 -6.94
N VAL A 114 24.46 -41.54 -8.25
CA VAL A 114 25.53 -41.06 -9.14
C VAL A 114 25.02 -39.83 -9.86
N PHE A 115 25.75 -38.73 -9.79
CA PHE A 115 25.40 -37.47 -10.43
C PHE A 115 26.51 -37.03 -11.38
N ASP A 116 26.17 -36.81 -12.64
CA ASP A 116 27.03 -36.07 -13.57
C ASP A 116 26.67 -34.59 -13.47
N VAL A 117 27.54 -33.78 -12.85
CA VAL A 117 27.31 -32.37 -12.56
C VAL A 117 28.26 -31.46 -13.31
N GLU A 118 27.82 -30.24 -13.58
CA GLU A 118 28.58 -29.18 -14.21
C GLU A 118 28.27 -27.86 -13.50
N LEU A 119 29.30 -27.19 -12.98
CA LEU A 119 29.15 -25.91 -12.31
C LEU A 119 29.28 -24.77 -13.32
N LEU A 120 28.18 -24.05 -13.59
CA LEU A 120 28.14 -22.99 -14.59
C LEU A 120 28.55 -21.62 -14.03
N GLY A 121 28.25 -21.36 -12.76
CA GLY A 121 28.55 -20.08 -12.11
C GLY A 121 28.28 -20.08 -10.61
N CYS A 122 28.94 -19.17 -9.91
CA CYS A 122 28.71 -18.89 -8.49
C CYS A 122 28.52 -17.38 -8.31
N GLU A 123 27.42 -16.99 -7.67
CA GLU A 123 27.10 -15.59 -7.36
C GLU A 123 26.89 -15.45 -5.85
N GLU A 124 27.30 -14.33 -5.26
CA GLU A 124 26.92 -14.03 -3.88
C GLU A 124 25.41 -13.76 -3.84
N LYS A 125 24.66 -14.55 -3.07
CA LYS A 125 23.23 -14.28 -2.86
C LYS A 125 23.13 -12.93 -2.18
N LYS A 126 22.52 -11.95 -2.86
CA LYS A 126 22.19 -10.66 -2.25
C LYS A 126 21.34 -10.96 -1.01
N LYS A 127 21.87 -10.65 0.17
CA LYS A 127 21.12 -10.74 1.42
C LYS A 127 19.83 -9.95 1.26
N GLU A 128 18.71 -10.56 1.63
CA GLU A 128 17.45 -9.84 1.62
C GLU A 128 17.43 -8.79 2.74
N LEU A 129 16.63 -7.73 2.59
CA LEU A 129 16.60 -6.57 3.50
C LEU A 129 16.47 -6.96 4.99
N TYR A 130 15.73 -8.02 5.29
CA TYR A 130 15.49 -8.49 6.66
C TYR A 130 16.68 -9.24 7.27
N GLN A 131 17.62 -9.72 6.45
CA GLN A 131 18.83 -10.43 6.88
C GLN A 131 20.02 -9.49 7.09
N MET A 132 19.89 -8.22 6.67
CA MET A 132 20.95 -7.22 6.78
C MET A 132 20.90 -6.52 8.14
N SER A 133 22.07 -6.35 8.77
CA SER A 133 22.18 -5.48 9.94
C SER A 133 22.01 -4.01 9.56
N THR A 134 21.77 -3.14 10.55
CA THR A 134 21.64 -1.69 10.32
C THR A 134 22.90 -1.09 9.70
N GLU A 135 24.08 -1.55 10.10
CA GLU A 135 25.38 -1.13 9.55
C GLU A 135 25.53 -1.56 8.09
N GLU A 136 25.19 -2.82 7.78
CA GLU A 136 25.23 -3.35 6.41
C GLU A 136 24.24 -2.57 5.50
N LYS A 137 23.06 -2.21 6.01
CA LYS A 137 22.09 -1.36 5.29
C LYS A 137 22.67 0.03 5.00
N ILE A 138 23.36 0.65 5.96
CA ILE A 138 23.99 1.97 5.78
C ILE A 138 25.08 1.91 4.70
N GLU A 139 25.95 0.90 4.77
CA GLU A 139 27.04 0.75 3.79
C GLU A 139 26.49 0.48 2.38
N ALA A 140 25.52 -0.44 2.25
CA ALA A 140 24.90 -0.77 0.98
C ALA A 140 24.16 0.44 0.38
N ALA A 141 23.37 1.16 1.18
CA ALA A 141 22.66 2.36 0.74
C ALA A 141 23.64 3.49 0.34
N THR A 142 24.75 3.64 1.07
CA THR A 142 25.81 4.61 0.73
C THR A 142 26.48 4.27 -0.60
N ARG A 143 26.77 2.99 -0.84
CA ARG A 143 27.35 2.50 -2.09
C ARG A 143 26.41 2.75 -3.27
N ALA A 144 25.15 2.35 -3.16
CA ALA A 144 24.14 2.57 -4.20
C ALA A 144 23.94 4.06 -4.51
N LYS A 145 23.95 4.92 -3.48
CA LYS A 145 23.90 6.37 -3.67
C LYS A 145 25.14 6.90 -4.39
N ALA A 146 26.34 6.43 -4.05
CA ALA A 146 27.58 6.85 -4.71
C ALA A 146 27.60 6.44 -6.18
N GLU A 147 27.14 5.23 -6.50
CA GLU A 147 26.93 4.74 -7.86
C GLU A 147 25.96 5.64 -8.63
N GLY A 148 24.80 5.97 -8.04
CA GLY A 148 23.84 6.89 -8.66
C GLY A 148 24.42 8.29 -8.93
N VAL A 149 25.32 8.78 -8.08
CA VAL A 149 26.02 10.06 -8.32
C VAL A 149 27.03 9.96 -9.46
N SER A 150 27.74 8.84 -9.58
CA SER A 150 28.67 8.59 -10.70
C SER A 150 27.91 8.54 -12.03
N LEU A 151 26.85 7.72 -12.09
CA LEU A 151 25.99 7.58 -13.28
C LEU A 151 25.32 8.90 -13.66
N PHE A 152 24.95 9.72 -12.67
CA PHE A 152 24.46 11.07 -12.93
C PHE A 152 25.55 11.95 -13.57
N GLY A 153 26.81 11.82 -13.17
CA GLY A 153 27.93 12.52 -13.83
C GLY A 153 28.13 12.11 -15.29
N GLU A 154 27.89 10.83 -15.59
CA GLU A 154 28.01 10.22 -16.92
C GLU A 154 26.80 10.47 -17.84
N ALA A 155 25.79 11.20 -17.35
CA ALA A 155 24.53 11.48 -18.02
C ALA A 155 23.63 10.25 -18.26
N GLU A 156 23.87 9.15 -17.55
CA GLU A 156 22.99 7.98 -17.52
C GLU A 156 21.87 8.17 -16.48
N TRP A 157 20.93 9.07 -16.79
CA TRP A 157 19.89 9.49 -15.84
C TRP A 157 18.93 8.36 -15.43
N ASP A 158 18.70 7.38 -16.30
CA ASP A 158 17.79 6.26 -16.06
C ASP A 158 18.39 5.27 -15.05
N ALA A 159 19.62 4.82 -15.31
CA ALA A 159 20.40 3.98 -14.40
C ALA A 159 20.65 4.71 -13.06
N ALA A 160 20.96 6.01 -13.10
CA ALA A 160 21.12 6.82 -11.89
C ALA A 160 19.81 6.86 -11.06
N SER A 161 18.66 7.02 -11.70
CA SER A 161 17.36 7.01 -11.02
C SER A 161 17.07 5.67 -10.36
N ALA A 162 17.40 4.56 -11.03
CA ALA A 162 17.27 3.22 -10.47
C ALA A 162 18.19 3.02 -9.25
N ALA A 163 19.45 3.45 -9.33
CA ALA A 163 20.40 3.38 -8.22
C ALA A 163 19.95 4.20 -7.00
N PHE A 164 19.41 5.41 -7.20
CA PHE A 164 18.82 6.19 -6.09
C PHE A 164 17.55 5.56 -5.52
N GLY A 165 16.74 4.90 -6.36
CA GLY A 165 15.59 4.12 -5.93
C GLY A 165 16.00 2.96 -5.03
N GLU A 166 17.06 2.23 -5.41
CA GLU A 166 17.61 1.14 -4.62
C GLU A 166 18.22 1.63 -3.31
N ALA A 167 18.98 2.74 -3.33
CA ALA A 167 19.49 3.37 -2.12
C ALA A 167 18.35 3.73 -1.13
N ALA A 168 17.23 4.24 -1.65
CA ALA A 168 16.06 4.56 -0.83
C ALA A 168 15.36 3.30 -0.28
N ARG A 169 15.33 2.20 -1.03
CA ARG A 169 14.79 0.90 -0.59
C ARG A 169 15.63 0.29 0.52
N LEU A 170 16.95 0.33 0.39
CA LEU A 170 17.92 -0.18 1.38
C LEU A 170 17.85 0.53 2.73
N CYS A 171 17.37 1.77 2.77
CA CYS A 171 17.12 2.47 4.03
C CYS A 171 16.00 1.85 4.87
N ASP A 172 15.15 0.99 4.29
CA ASP A 172 14.13 0.19 4.99
C ASP A 172 13.26 1.00 5.98
N LEU A 173 12.84 2.20 5.59
CA LEU A 173 12.06 3.08 6.46
C LEU A 173 10.77 2.42 6.96
N ALA A 174 10.16 1.54 6.15
CA ALA A 174 8.98 0.77 6.51
C ALA A 174 9.27 -0.36 7.52
N GLY A 175 10.48 -0.94 7.51
CA GLY A 175 10.93 -1.87 8.55
C GLY A 175 11.06 -1.18 9.91
N PHE A 176 11.71 -0.02 9.95
CA PHE A 176 11.84 0.76 11.18
C PHE A 176 10.50 1.31 11.69
N ALA A 177 9.58 1.72 10.81
CA ALA A 177 8.24 2.18 11.22
C ALA A 177 7.41 1.06 11.88
N ARG A 178 7.59 -0.19 11.46
CA ARG A 178 6.94 -1.37 12.08
C ARG A 178 7.52 -1.69 13.45
N ASN A 179 8.83 -1.49 13.63
CA ASN A 179 9.50 -1.70 14.90
C ASN A 179 9.46 -0.41 15.75
N LYS A 180 8.34 -0.18 16.47
CA LYS A 180 8.10 1.03 17.29
C LYS A 180 9.19 1.32 18.36
N THR A 181 10.10 0.39 18.60
CA THR A 181 11.16 0.47 19.60
C THR A 181 12.48 1.02 19.05
N GLU A 182 12.68 1.03 17.73
CA GLU A 182 13.93 1.46 17.10
C GLU A 182 13.75 2.77 16.30
N GLU A 183 14.45 3.82 16.72
CA GLU A 183 14.51 5.05 15.93
C GLU A 183 15.37 4.86 14.67
N ILE A 184 14.92 5.43 13.55
CA ILE A 184 15.65 5.40 12.29
C ILE A 184 17.00 6.13 12.46
N PRO A 185 18.16 5.48 12.21
CA PRO A 185 19.45 6.14 12.30
C PRO A 185 19.52 7.40 11.43
N GLU A 186 20.10 8.49 11.97
CA GLU A 186 20.22 9.77 11.27
C GLU A 186 20.97 9.61 9.93
N ALA A 187 21.96 8.71 9.88
CA ALA A 187 22.68 8.36 8.65
C ALA A 187 21.73 7.84 7.54
N LEU A 188 20.81 6.92 7.87
CA LEU A 188 19.82 6.41 6.91
C LEU A 188 18.81 7.50 6.51
N ARG A 189 18.39 8.35 7.46
CA ARG A 189 17.52 9.49 7.16
C ARG A 189 18.16 10.43 6.13
N ALA A 190 19.44 10.78 6.33
CA ALA A 190 20.19 11.64 5.42
C ALA A 190 20.41 10.99 4.04
N ILE A 191 20.71 9.68 4.00
CA ILE A 191 20.87 8.93 2.74
C ILE A 191 19.55 8.89 1.98
N TYR A 192 18.43 8.57 2.63
CA TYR A 192 17.12 8.55 1.99
C TYR A 192 16.73 9.93 1.45
N ALA A 193 16.84 10.98 2.27
CA ALA A 193 16.49 12.34 1.87
C ALA A 193 17.33 12.79 0.65
N SER A 194 18.64 12.59 0.69
CA SER A 194 19.50 12.94 -0.44
C SER A 194 19.22 12.11 -1.70
N SER A 195 18.87 10.82 -1.55
CA SER A 195 18.54 9.93 -2.66
C SER A 195 17.22 10.32 -3.33
N GLN A 196 16.15 10.61 -2.56
CA GLN A 196 14.88 11.10 -3.12
C GLN A 196 15.04 12.43 -3.85
N LEU A 197 15.85 13.33 -3.29
CA LEU A 197 16.13 14.62 -3.91
C LEU A 197 16.85 14.40 -5.25
N ASN A 198 17.90 13.58 -5.30
CA ASN A 198 18.63 13.27 -6.52
C ASN A 198 17.79 12.50 -7.55
N ALA A 199 16.96 11.55 -7.13
CA ALA A 199 16.00 10.85 -8.00
C ALA A 199 15.05 11.83 -8.69
N ALA A 200 14.51 12.82 -7.95
CA ALA A 200 13.69 13.87 -8.54
C ALA A 200 14.46 14.68 -9.60
N GLN A 201 15.76 14.92 -9.41
CA GLN A 201 16.58 15.61 -10.41
C GLN A 201 16.81 14.77 -11.67
N CYS A 202 17.01 13.45 -11.52
CA CYS A 202 17.15 12.51 -12.65
C CYS A 202 15.85 12.47 -13.46
N ALA A 203 14.71 12.30 -12.80
CA ALA A 203 13.40 12.28 -13.44
C ALA A 203 13.09 13.59 -14.19
N LEU A 204 13.48 14.75 -13.65
CA LEU A 204 13.37 16.03 -14.38
C LEU A 204 14.22 16.07 -15.66
N LYS A 205 15.41 15.45 -15.67
CA LYS A 205 16.26 15.35 -16.86
C LYS A 205 15.67 14.42 -17.91
N LEU A 206 15.06 13.32 -17.47
CA LEU A 206 14.32 12.37 -18.31
C LEU A 206 12.97 12.91 -18.81
N LYS A 207 12.51 14.05 -18.28
CA LYS A 207 11.15 14.60 -18.52
C LYS A 207 10.03 13.68 -18.05
N ASP A 208 10.33 12.80 -17.10
CA ASP A 208 9.32 12.03 -16.38
C ASP A 208 8.76 12.89 -15.24
N TRP A 209 7.75 13.69 -15.59
CA TRP A 209 7.12 14.64 -14.66
C TRP A 209 6.41 13.95 -13.49
N PRO A 210 5.63 12.86 -13.70
CA PRO A 210 5.02 12.12 -12.59
C PRO A 210 6.05 11.59 -11.59
N ALA A 211 7.12 10.93 -12.06
CA ALA A 211 8.14 10.39 -11.15
C ALA A 211 8.87 11.50 -10.38
N ALA A 212 9.19 12.62 -11.05
CA ALA A 212 9.81 13.78 -10.41
C ALA A 212 8.95 14.39 -9.30
N ALA A 213 7.64 14.54 -9.56
CA ALA A 213 6.69 15.07 -8.57
C ALA A 213 6.51 14.11 -7.38
N ALA A 214 6.47 12.80 -7.64
CA ALA A 214 6.34 11.77 -6.61
C ALA A 214 7.57 11.72 -5.69
N ALA A 215 8.78 11.69 -6.25
CA ALA A 215 10.03 11.68 -5.48
C ALA A 215 10.19 12.94 -4.61
N ALA A 216 9.89 14.12 -5.16
CA ALA A 216 9.92 15.37 -4.40
C ALA A 216 8.84 15.42 -3.29
N THR A 217 7.69 14.77 -3.50
CA THR A 217 6.64 14.66 -2.48
C THR A 217 7.05 13.73 -1.35
N ARG A 218 7.66 12.58 -1.67
CA ARG A 218 8.22 11.64 -0.68
C ARG A 218 9.26 12.33 0.20
N PHE A 219 10.15 13.13 -0.41
CA PHE A 219 11.11 13.96 0.31
C PHE A 219 10.43 14.92 1.30
N LEU A 220 9.46 15.72 0.83
CA LEU A 220 8.79 16.74 1.66
C LEU A 220 7.94 16.15 2.79
N LYS A 221 7.41 14.94 2.62
CA LYS A 221 6.73 14.20 3.70
C LYS A 221 7.72 13.77 4.79
N PHE A 222 8.96 13.46 4.42
CA PHE A 222 9.96 12.88 5.31
C PHE A 222 10.84 13.93 6.03
N ASP A 223 11.40 14.88 5.29
CA ASP A 223 12.34 15.91 5.80
C ASP A 223 11.63 17.23 6.15
N GLY A 224 10.30 17.28 5.97
CA GLY A 224 9.46 18.43 6.25
C GLY A 224 9.16 19.33 5.03
N THR A 225 8.23 20.25 5.21
CA THR A 225 7.58 21.00 4.11
C THR A 225 8.39 22.19 3.58
N ARG A 226 9.58 22.47 4.13
CA ARG A 226 10.32 23.72 3.91
C ARG A 226 11.66 23.55 3.19
N ASN A 227 11.73 22.69 2.17
CA ASN A 227 12.93 22.54 1.34
C ASN A 227 12.76 23.20 -0.04
N ALA A 228 13.56 24.24 -0.32
CA ALA A 228 13.46 25.01 -1.55
C ALA A 228 13.77 24.20 -2.82
N LYS A 229 14.73 23.26 -2.77
CA LYS A 229 15.10 22.41 -3.93
C LYS A 229 13.99 21.42 -4.25
N ALA A 230 13.42 20.76 -3.24
CA ALA A 230 12.33 19.81 -3.44
C ALA A 230 11.06 20.51 -3.95
N LEU A 231 10.69 21.65 -3.36
CA LEU A 231 9.56 22.47 -3.82
C LEU A 231 9.75 22.97 -5.25
N PHE A 232 10.95 23.45 -5.60
CA PHE A 232 11.26 23.86 -6.96
C PHE A 232 11.12 22.71 -7.96
N ARG A 233 11.71 21.54 -7.66
CA ARG A 233 11.64 20.35 -8.52
C ARG A 233 10.20 19.86 -8.71
N ARG A 234 9.41 19.82 -7.63
CA ARG A 234 7.99 19.46 -7.66
C ARG A 234 7.16 20.46 -8.45
N GLY A 235 7.41 21.76 -8.27
CA GLY A 235 6.73 22.84 -8.97
C GLY A 235 6.96 22.81 -10.49
N VAL A 236 8.21 22.57 -10.92
CA VAL A 236 8.55 22.40 -12.35
C VAL A 236 7.79 21.20 -12.94
N ALA A 237 7.85 20.04 -12.27
CA ALA A 237 7.16 18.85 -12.72
C ALA A 237 5.64 19.05 -12.83
N ARG A 238 5.00 19.63 -11.81
CA ARG A 238 3.58 19.95 -11.79
C ARG A 238 3.18 20.94 -12.89
N SER A 239 4.04 21.92 -13.19
CA SER A 239 3.79 22.86 -14.29
C SER A 239 3.70 22.14 -15.64
N HIS A 240 4.59 21.18 -15.90
CA HIS A 240 4.56 20.38 -17.12
C HIS A 240 3.38 19.38 -17.17
N MET A 241 2.86 18.96 -16.02
CA MET A 241 1.66 18.13 -15.91
C MET A 241 0.34 18.93 -16.06
N GLY A 242 0.40 20.25 -16.19
CA GLY A 242 -0.80 21.11 -16.27
C GLY A 242 -1.44 21.43 -14.91
N LEU A 243 -0.81 21.07 -13.80
CA LEU A 243 -1.24 21.42 -12.44
C LEU A 243 -0.71 22.80 -12.05
N ILE A 244 -1.13 23.82 -12.80
CA ILE A 244 -0.52 25.16 -12.77
C ILE A 244 -0.69 25.88 -11.41
N GLU A 245 -1.85 25.76 -10.76
CA GLU A 245 -2.09 26.42 -9.46
C GLU A 245 -1.26 25.78 -8.33
N GLU A 246 -1.15 24.44 -8.30
CA GLU A 246 -0.29 23.73 -7.34
C GLU A 246 1.19 24.04 -7.58
N ALA A 247 1.60 24.05 -8.86
CA ALA A 247 2.96 24.43 -9.26
C ALA A 247 3.30 25.85 -8.81
N ARG A 248 2.37 26.79 -8.98
CA ARG A 248 2.54 28.18 -8.55
C ARG A 248 2.69 28.29 -7.03
N ALA A 249 1.92 27.55 -6.25
CA ALA A 249 2.01 27.55 -4.79
C ALA A 249 3.36 27.00 -4.30
N ASP A 250 3.84 25.91 -4.89
CA ASP A 250 5.15 25.33 -4.59
C ASP A 250 6.30 26.29 -4.93
N LEU A 251 6.27 26.86 -6.14
CA LEU A 251 7.30 27.78 -6.61
C LEU A 251 7.30 29.10 -5.82
N LEU A 252 6.14 29.59 -5.39
CA LEU A 252 6.04 30.75 -4.51
C LEU A 252 6.69 30.46 -3.16
N THR A 253 6.44 29.28 -2.59
CA THR A 253 7.04 28.88 -1.32
C THR A 253 8.55 28.72 -1.47
N ALA A 254 9.03 28.11 -2.56
CA ALA A 254 10.45 28.02 -2.88
C ALA A 254 11.10 29.42 -3.04
N ALA A 255 10.45 30.35 -3.73
CA ALA A 255 10.93 31.72 -3.92
C ALA A 255 10.99 32.52 -2.60
N LYS A 256 10.08 32.24 -1.66
CA LYS A 256 10.13 32.83 -0.30
C LYS A 256 11.31 32.28 0.52
N LEU A 257 11.62 30.99 0.38
CA LEU A 257 12.74 30.35 1.08
C LEU A 257 14.10 30.77 0.50
N GLU A 258 14.21 30.88 -0.82
CA GLU A 258 15.43 31.33 -1.51
C GLU A 258 15.20 32.56 -2.40
N PRO A 259 15.03 33.77 -1.84
CA PRO A 259 14.72 34.97 -2.62
C PRO A 259 15.80 35.33 -3.64
N LYS A 260 17.07 34.95 -3.41
CA LYS A 260 18.21 35.28 -4.28
C LYS A 260 18.33 34.34 -5.49
N ASN A 261 17.57 33.24 -5.54
CA ASN A 261 17.68 32.24 -6.60
C ASN A 261 16.95 32.70 -7.87
N LYS A 262 17.74 33.08 -8.89
CA LYS A 262 17.20 33.57 -10.18
C LYS A 262 16.39 32.51 -10.92
N ALA A 263 16.75 31.24 -10.83
CA ALA A 263 16.08 30.15 -11.53
C ALA A 263 14.66 29.91 -10.99
N VAL A 264 14.52 29.89 -9.66
CA VAL A 264 13.22 29.74 -8.99
C VAL A 264 12.29 30.90 -9.34
N ARG A 265 12.83 32.13 -9.39
CA ARG A 265 12.04 33.32 -9.72
C ARG A 265 11.58 33.32 -11.18
N ALA A 266 12.49 33.04 -12.12
CA ALA A 266 12.16 32.98 -13.54
C ALA A 266 11.06 31.93 -13.81
N GLU A 267 11.15 30.78 -13.15
CA GLU A 267 10.17 29.72 -13.28
C GLU A 267 8.82 30.08 -12.64
N TYR A 268 8.83 30.73 -11.47
CA TYR A 268 7.61 31.27 -10.86
C TYR A 268 6.92 32.29 -11.77
N ASP A 269 7.69 33.21 -12.37
CA ASP A 269 7.14 34.23 -13.28
C ASP A 269 6.54 33.59 -14.54
N ARG A 270 7.18 32.54 -15.08
CA ARG A 270 6.66 31.73 -16.19
C ARG A 270 5.31 31.08 -15.84
N VAL A 271 5.25 30.38 -14.70
CA VAL A 271 4.03 29.69 -14.24
C VAL A 271 2.92 30.69 -13.88
N LYS A 272 3.27 31.85 -13.32
CA LYS A 272 2.33 32.94 -13.04
C LYS A 272 1.73 33.50 -14.32
N ALA A 273 2.53 33.70 -15.37
CA ALA A 273 2.03 34.14 -16.67
C ALA A 273 1.07 33.11 -17.28
N LEU A 274 1.43 31.82 -17.21
CA LEU A 274 0.58 30.71 -17.67
C LEU A 274 -0.75 30.63 -16.90
N SER A 275 -0.72 30.78 -15.57
CA SER A 275 -1.93 30.82 -14.73
C SER A 275 -2.86 31.98 -15.13
N LEU A 276 -2.30 33.18 -15.37
CA LEU A 276 -3.08 34.33 -15.82
C LEU A 276 -3.65 34.14 -17.23
N GLU A 277 -2.90 33.51 -18.13
CA GLU A 277 -3.36 33.17 -19.48
C GLU A 277 -4.47 32.14 -19.44
N GLN A 278 -4.32 31.06 -18.65
CA GLN A 278 -5.38 30.08 -18.42
C GLN A 278 -6.65 30.73 -17.86
N ALA A 279 -6.52 31.64 -16.88
CA ALA A 279 -7.64 32.38 -16.34
C ALA A 279 -8.33 33.29 -17.39
N LYS A 280 -7.55 33.93 -18.28
CA LYS A 280 -8.10 34.73 -19.40
C LYS A 280 -8.81 33.86 -20.43
N VAL A 281 -8.20 32.75 -20.85
CA VAL A 281 -8.79 31.80 -21.80
C VAL A 281 -10.06 31.21 -21.20
N GLN A 282 -10.03 30.78 -19.94
CA GLN A 282 -11.23 30.34 -19.24
C GLN A 282 -12.29 31.44 -19.22
N LYS A 283 -11.96 32.68 -18.81
CA LYS A 283 -12.93 33.79 -18.80
C LYS A 283 -13.51 34.08 -20.19
N GLY A 284 -12.69 34.04 -21.23
CA GLY A 284 -13.13 34.21 -22.63
C GLY A 284 -14.00 33.06 -23.12
N LEU A 285 -13.66 31.82 -22.76
CA LEU A 285 -14.46 30.63 -23.05
C LEU A 285 -15.81 30.68 -22.33
N TYR A 286 -15.84 31.12 -21.06
CA TYR A 286 -17.08 31.31 -20.30
C TYR A 286 -17.92 32.48 -20.84
N SER A 287 -17.29 33.58 -21.28
CA SER A 287 -18.00 34.71 -21.90
C SER A 287 -18.62 34.31 -23.25
N ALA A 288 -17.85 33.63 -24.11
CA ALA A 288 -18.33 33.16 -25.41
C ALA A 288 -19.35 32.01 -25.30
N ALA A 289 -19.26 31.20 -24.23
CA ALA A 289 -20.28 30.21 -23.90
C ALA A 289 -21.57 30.86 -23.37
N PHE A 290 -21.49 32.02 -22.70
CA PHE A 290 -22.65 32.83 -22.33
C PHE A 290 -23.30 33.48 -23.56
N ASP A 291 -22.51 34.02 -24.49
CA ASP A 291 -23.03 34.68 -25.70
C ASP A 291 -23.68 33.71 -26.70
N LYS A 292 -23.37 32.41 -26.63
CA LYS A 292 -23.96 31.36 -27.49
C LYS A 292 -25.05 30.53 -26.83
N VAL A 293 -25.42 30.86 -25.60
CA VAL A 293 -26.48 30.18 -24.84
C VAL A 293 -27.51 31.22 -24.39
N ASP A 294 -28.36 31.66 -25.33
CA ASP A 294 -29.69 32.22 -25.02
C ASP A 294 -30.65 31.07 -24.71
N LEU A 295 -30.40 30.36 -23.60
CA LEU A 295 -31.35 29.40 -23.05
C LEU A 295 -31.63 29.83 -21.62
N PHE A 296 -32.88 30.26 -21.39
CA PHE A 296 -33.50 30.77 -20.16
C PHE A 296 -33.51 32.29 -20.01
N PRO A 297 -34.64 32.97 -20.33
CA PRO A 297 -34.91 34.32 -19.87
C PRO A 297 -35.38 34.25 -18.41
N ASP A 298 -34.52 33.79 -17.50
CA ASP A 298 -34.80 33.87 -16.08
C ASP A 298 -33.81 34.85 -15.46
N LYS A 299 -34.34 36.02 -15.11
CA LYS A 299 -33.70 36.97 -14.18
C LYS A 299 -33.11 36.16 -13.02
N PRO A 300 -31.91 36.51 -12.51
CA PRO A 300 -31.43 35.93 -11.27
C PRO A 300 -32.46 36.24 -10.18
N ARG A 301 -33.31 35.26 -9.87
CA ARG A 301 -34.20 35.31 -8.73
C ARG A 301 -33.27 35.32 -7.53
N ASN A 302 -33.37 36.33 -6.67
CA ASN A 302 -32.71 36.30 -5.38
C ASN A 302 -33.15 35.01 -4.69
N VAL A 303 -32.29 33.99 -4.72
CA VAL A 303 -32.55 32.71 -4.06
C VAL A 303 -32.44 32.99 -2.57
N GLY A 304 -33.61 33.11 -1.93
CA GLY A 304 -33.74 33.14 -0.47
C GLY A 304 -33.26 31.84 0.16
N GLU A 305 -33.53 31.66 1.45
CA GLU A 305 -33.26 30.39 2.14
C GLU A 305 -33.89 29.20 1.37
N PRO A 306 -33.24 28.02 1.36
CA PRO A 306 -33.73 26.86 0.62
C PRO A 306 -35.20 26.57 0.96
N SER A 307 -36.06 26.60 -0.04
CA SER A 307 -37.47 26.31 0.11
C SER A 307 -37.65 24.84 0.48
N THR A 308 -38.30 24.60 1.62
CA THR A 308 -38.65 23.27 2.10
C THR A 308 -39.87 22.66 1.38
N THR A 309 -40.33 23.19 0.25
CA THR A 309 -41.64 22.80 -0.32
C THR A 309 -41.64 22.25 -1.75
N ASP A 310 -40.63 22.53 -2.59
CA ASP A 310 -40.64 22.14 -4.03
C ASP A 310 -39.40 21.35 -4.50
N ASN A 311 -38.74 20.68 -3.56
CA ASN A 311 -37.47 20.01 -3.79
C ASN A 311 -37.63 18.49 -4.04
N PRO A 312 -36.94 17.91 -5.05
CA PRO A 312 -37.04 16.49 -5.39
C PRO A 312 -36.42 15.55 -4.34
N TYR A 313 -36.87 14.31 -4.34
CA TYR A 313 -36.37 13.23 -3.48
C TYR A 313 -35.72 12.13 -4.30
N VAL A 314 -34.63 11.56 -3.78
CA VAL A 314 -33.97 10.38 -4.32
C VAL A 314 -33.77 9.35 -3.22
N PHE A 315 -33.65 8.09 -3.58
CA PHE A 315 -33.37 7.01 -2.63
C PHE A 315 -32.08 6.27 -3.00
N PHE A 316 -31.43 5.72 -1.97
CA PHE A 316 -30.27 4.85 -2.08
C PHE A 316 -30.50 3.61 -1.21
N ASP A 317 -30.37 2.43 -1.79
CA ASP A 317 -30.38 1.17 -1.05
C ASP A 317 -28.94 0.70 -0.88
N PHE A 318 -28.40 0.84 0.34
CA PHE A 318 -27.08 0.35 0.67
C PHE A 318 -27.13 -1.12 1.06
N ALA A 319 -26.14 -1.90 0.64
CA ALA A 319 -25.94 -3.29 1.05
C ALA A 319 -24.47 -3.51 1.37
N ALA A 320 -24.19 -4.22 2.46
CA ALA A 320 -22.85 -4.73 2.76
C ALA A 320 -22.66 -6.07 2.05
N VAL A 321 -21.56 -6.22 1.32
CA VAL A 321 -21.19 -7.44 0.60
C VAL A 321 -19.89 -7.98 1.18
N PRO A 322 -19.81 -9.25 1.59
CA PRO A 322 -18.56 -9.85 2.06
C PRO A 322 -17.47 -9.78 1.00
N ARG A 323 -16.25 -9.41 1.41
CA ARG A 323 -15.12 -9.30 0.49
C ARG A 323 -14.56 -10.71 0.21
N LYS A 324 -14.67 -11.24 -1.02
CA LYS A 324 -14.04 -12.51 -1.42
C LYS A 324 -12.52 -12.45 -1.17
N ARG A 325 -12.03 -13.11 -0.12
CA ARG A 325 -10.60 -13.43 0.01
C ARG A 325 -10.28 -14.46 -1.07
N ARG A 326 -9.34 -14.17 -1.98
CA ARG A 326 -8.69 -15.23 -2.76
C ARG A 326 -7.89 -16.08 -1.78
N ARG A 327 -8.48 -17.17 -1.29
CA ARG A 327 -7.74 -18.36 -0.89
C ARG A 327 -7.67 -19.25 -2.12
N ASP A 328 -6.51 -19.82 -2.38
CA ASP A 328 -6.23 -20.68 -3.53
C ASP A 328 -6.84 -22.08 -3.42
N ASP A 329 -7.92 -22.27 -2.65
CA ASP A 329 -8.57 -23.57 -2.49
C ASP A 329 -10.07 -23.46 -2.82
N ASP A 330 -10.49 -24.32 -3.75
CA ASP A 330 -11.86 -24.51 -4.20
C ASP A 330 -12.79 -24.87 -3.03
N GLU A 331 -13.70 -23.98 -2.66
CA GLU A 331 -14.99 -24.33 -2.04
C GLU A 331 -15.94 -23.12 -2.15
N GLU A 332 -16.98 -23.25 -2.97
CA GLU A 332 -18.08 -22.29 -3.07
C GLU A 332 -18.98 -22.40 -1.83
N GLU A 333 -18.60 -21.74 -0.74
CA GLU A 333 -19.55 -21.48 0.35
C GLU A 333 -20.20 -20.10 0.12
N GLU A 334 -21.46 -20.11 -0.33
CA GLU A 334 -22.36 -18.95 -0.21
C GLU A 334 -22.69 -18.74 1.28
N GLU A 335 -21.76 -18.18 2.05
CA GLU A 335 -22.07 -17.69 3.40
C GLU A 335 -22.96 -16.44 3.28
N ASN A 336 -24.16 -16.54 3.87
CA ASN A 336 -25.20 -15.52 3.90
C ASN A 336 -24.65 -14.13 4.27
N CYS A 337 -24.99 -13.11 3.49
CA CYS A 337 -24.72 -11.72 3.78
C CYS A 337 -25.22 -11.35 5.18
N ALA A 338 -24.44 -10.56 5.93
CA ALA A 338 -24.93 -9.90 7.14
C ALA A 338 -26.05 -8.92 6.75
N ASP A 339 -27.30 -9.36 6.83
CA ASP A 339 -28.51 -8.60 6.47
C ASP A 339 -28.71 -7.32 7.31
N ASP A 340 -27.93 -7.11 8.37
CA ASP A 340 -28.17 -6.07 9.39
C ASP A 340 -27.42 -4.74 9.17
N VAL A 341 -26.58 -4.63 8.13
CA VAL A 341 -25.82 -3.38 7.85
C VAL A 341 -26.42 -2.59 6.67
N GLY A 342 -27.16 -3.26 5.78
CA GLY A 342 -27.81 -2.63 4.63
C GLY A 342 -29.12 -1.91 4.99
N GLY A 343 -29.50 -0.90 4.20
CA GLY A 343 -30.74 -0.16 4.41
C GLY A 343 -31.02 0.90 3.35
N SER A 344 -32.28 1.33 3.28
CA SER A 344 -32.74 2.38 2.37
C SER A 344 -32.61 3.75 3.00
N VAL A 345 -31.98 4.67 2.29
CA VAL A 345 -31.75 6.07 2.67
C VAL A 345 -32.50 6.97 1.69
N VAL A 346 -33.27 7.92 2.21
CA VAL A 346 -33.98 8.93 1.40
C VAL A 346 -33.29 10.27 1.54
N VAL A 347 -32.93 10.85 0.41
CA VAL A 347 -32.21 12.13 0.33
C VAL A 347 -33.10 13.15 -0.37
N ARG A 348 -33.26 14.28 0.28
CA ARG A 348 -33.89 15.48 -0.28
C ARG A 348 -32.83 16.32 -0.98
N VAL A 349 -33.06 16.67 -2.24
CA VAL A 349 -32.10 17.43 -3.05
C VAL A 349 -32.59 18.87 -3.20
N PHE A 350 -31.75 19.84 -2.85
CA PHE A 350 -32.06 21.28 -2.93
C PHE A 350 -31.82 21.82 -4.34
N ALA A 351 -32.71 21.46 -5.27
CA ALA A 351 -32.65 21.88 -6.66
C ALA A 351 -32.90 23.39 -6.83
N ASP A 352 -33.58 24.02 -5.88
CA ASP A 352 -33.78 25.46 -5.82
C ASP A 352 -32.49 26.23 -5.46
N ALA A 353 -31.66 25.66 -4.57
CA ALA A 353 -30.42 26.26 -4.12
C ALA A 353 -29.25 26.00 -5.08
N CYS A 354 -29.13 24.76 -5.58
CA CYS A 354 -28.02 24.29 -6.41
C CYS A 354 -28.54 23.50 -7.64
N PRO A 355 -29.13 24.17 -8.65
CA PRO A 355 -29.85 23.50 -9.74
C PRO A 355 -28.96 22.62 -10.64
N LYS A 356 -27.72 23.04 -10.94
CA LYS A 356 -26.81 22.23 -11.79
C LYS A 356 -26.28 21.03 -11.02
N THR A 357 -25.94 21.22 -9.74
CA THR A 357 -25.43 20.16 -8.86
C THR A 357 -26.52 19.12 -8.60
N ALA A 358 -27.73 19.58 -8.27
CA ALA A 358 -28.91 18.74 -8.09
C ALA A 358 -29.22 17.93 -9.35
N ARG A 359 -29.20 18.58 -10.53
CA ARG A 359 -29.45 17.89 -11.80
C ARG A 359 -28.38 16.83 -12.11
N ASN A 360 -27.11 17.10 -11.82
CA ASN A 360 -26.05 16.10 -11.95
C ASN A 360 -26.32 14.87 -11.08
N PHE A 361 -26.63 15.11 -9.81
CA PHE A 361 -26.88 14.05 -8.85
C PHE A 361 -28.11 13.20 -9.20
N ILE A 362 -29.24 13.82 -9.52
CA ILE A 362 -30.49 13.12 -9.87
C ILE A 362 -30.32 12.30 -11.15
N ALA A 363 -29.62 12.83 -12.15
CA ALA A 363 -29.38 12.12 -13.39
C ALA A 363 -28.47 10.89 -13.20
N LEU A 364 -27.49 10.96 -12.29
CA LEU A 364 -26.66 9.81 -11.90
C LEU A 364 -27.42 8.82 -11.00
N CYS A 365 -28.41 9.27 -10.23
CA CYS A 365 -29.31 8.39 -9.47
C CYS A 365 -30.23 7.57 -10.39
N THR A 366 -30.77 8.21 -11.44
CA THR A 366 -31.74 7.61 -12.37
C THR A 366 -31.11 6.90 -13.56
N GLY A 367 -29.84 7.22 -13.88
CA GLY A 367 -29.16 6.69 -15.06
C GLY A 367 -29.67 7.25 -16.40
N GLU A 368 -30.45 8.34 -16.40
CA GLU A 368 -31.12 8.87 -17.60
C GLU A 368 -30.15 9.23 -18.74
N ARG A 369 -28.86 9.46 -18.42
CA ARG A 369 -27.82 9.84 -19.39
C ARG A 369 -27.13 8.65 -20.07
N GLY A 370 -27.45 7.42 -19.67
CA GLY A 370 -26.92 6.21 -20.29
C GLY A 370 -25.40 6.08 -20.10
N VAL A 371 -24.69 5.71 -21.17
CA VAL A 371 -23.25 5.45 -21.14
C VAL A 371 -22.47 6.71 -21.49
N SER A 372 -21.42 7.00 -20.72
CA SER A 372 -20.52 8.11 -21.01
C SER A 372 -19.82 7.94 -22.37
N LYS A 373 -19.73 9.04 -23.12
CA LYS A 373 -18.92 9.12 -24.36
C LYS A 373 -17.42 9.24 -24.10
N VAL A 374 -17.01 9.57 -22.88
CA VAL A 374 -15.61 9.81 -22.49
C VAL A 374 -15.00 8.56 -21.84
N SER A 375 -15.66 7.99 -20.85
CA SER A 375 -15.17 6.81 -20.11
C SER A 375 -15.71 5.49 -20.63
N GLY A 376 -16.77 5.50 -21.45
CA GLY A 376 -17.45 4.28 -21.91
C GLY A 376 -18.20 3.53 -20.81
N LYS A 377 -18.34 4.11 -19.60
CA LYS A 377 -19.01 3.50 -18.46
C LYS A 377 -20.43 4.07 -18.25
N PRO A 378 -21.36 3.30 -17.65
CA PRO A 378 -22.70 3.81 -17.32
C PRO A 378 -22.60 4.96 -16.32
N LEU A 379 -23.23 6.10 -16.63
CA LEU A 379 -23.34 7.24 -15.73
C LEU A 379 -24.47 6.99 -14.71
N HIS A 380 -24.22 6.07 -13.78
CA HIS A 380 -25.20 5.62 -12.79
C HIS A 380 -24.53 5.28 -11.47
N TYR A 381 -25.13 5.66 -10.34
CA TYR A 381 -24.66 5.30 -9.00
C TYR A 381 -24.94 3.83 -8.59
N LYS A 382 -25.66 3.07 -9.42
CA LYS A 382 -25.97 1.68 -9.11
C LYS A 382 -24.69 0.85 -9.21
N ASN A 383 -24.43 0.04 -8.19
CA ASN A 383 -23.20 -0.72 -7.96
C ASN A 383 -21.96 0.13 -7.66
N CYS A 384 -22.11 1.43 -7.36
CA CYS A 384 -21.00 2.20 -6.81
C CYS A 384 -20.71 1.76 -5.38
N LYS A 385 -19.43 1.56 -5.07
CA LYS A 385 -18.98 1.25 -3.71
C LYS A 385 -18.72 2.51 -2.90
N VAL A 386 -18.83 2.39 -1.58
CA VAL A 386 -18.34 3.39 -0.62
C VAL A 386 -16.84 3.16 -0.50
N HIS A 387 -16.04 4.08 -1.05
CA HIS A 387 -14.59 3.92 -1.16
C HIS A 387 -13.82 4.56 -0.01
N ARG A 388 -14.46 5.41 0.79
CA ARG A 388 -13.86 6.01 1.98
C ARG A 388 -14.91 6.23 3.05
N VAL A 389 -14.62 5.74 4.26
CA VAL A 389 -15.39 5.97 5.48
C VAL A 389 -14.46 6.59 6.49
N VAL A 390 -14.87 7.70 7.10
CA VAL A 390 -14.15 8.35 8.19
C VAL A 390 -15.10 8.46 9.37
N ASP A 391 -14.74 7.79 10.46
CA ASP A 391 -15.54 7.79 11.70
C ASP A 391 -15.73 9.22 12.22
N ASP A 392 -16.93 9.50 12.74
CA ASP A 392 -17.36 10.84 13.17
C ASP A 392 -17.08 11.98 12.18
N PHE A 393 -17.06 11.68 10.88
CA PHE A 393 -16.91 12.72 9.85
C PHE A 393 -17.82 12.51 8.65
N CYS A 394 -17.51 11.55 7.77
CA CYS A 394 -18.30 11.34 6.55
C CYS A 394 -18.09 9.97 5.89
N ILE A 395 -19.07 9.59 5.08
CA ILE A 395 -18.96 8.51 4.11
C ILE A 395 -18.85 9.10 2.70
N GLN A 396 -17.90 8.64 1.89
CA GLN A 396 -17.65 9.14 0.53
C GLN A 396 -17.88 8.03 -0.51
N THR A 397 -18.64 8.36 -1.55
CA THR A 397 -19.02 7.46 -2.63
C THR A 397 -19.18 8.22 -3.96
N GLY A 398 -19.71 7.56 -4.99
CA GLY A 398 -20.04 8.17 -6.27
C GLY A 398 -18.90 8.16 -7.28
N ASP A 399 -17.87 7.33 -7.11
CA ASP A 399 -16.96 7.01 -8.20
C ASP A 399 -17.63 6.00 -9.16
N VAL A 400 -18.22 6.52 -10.24
CA VAL A 400 -18.92 5.74 -11.28
C VAL A 400 -17.95 5.09 -12.29
N VAL A 401 -16.67 5.43 -12.23
CA VAL A 401 -15.67 4.99 -13.20
C VAL A 401 -14.86 3.84 -12.63
N CYS A 402 -13.90 4.08 -11.74
CA CYS A 402 -13.04 3.04 -11.17
C CYS A 402 -13.58 2.47 -9.85
N GLY A 403 -14.48 3.21 -9.18
CA GLY A 403 -15.04 2.85 -7.88
C GLY A 403 -14.08 3.00 -6.71
N ASP A 404 -12.80 3.30 -6.91
CA ASP A 404 -11.77 3.41 -5.86
C ASP A 404 -11.58 4.83 -5.31
N GLY A 405 -12.35 5.80 -5.81
CA GLY A 405 -12.26 7.21 -5.41
C GLY A 405 -11.20 8.01 -6.19
N THR A 406 -10.46 7.36 -7.09
CA THR A 406 -9.47 8.04 -7.94
C THR A 406 -10.09 8.78 -9.11
N SER A 407 -11.32 8.41 -9.48
CA SER A 407 -11.97 8.86 -10.72
C SER A 407 -13.42 9.31 -10.49
N GLY A 408 -14.02 9.91 -11.51
CA GLY A 408 -15.40 10.37 -11.41
C GLY A 408 -15.77 11.21 -12.62
N GLU A 409 -17.04 11.13 -13.01
CA GLU A 409 -17.51 11.76 -14.23
C GLU A 409 -18.92 12.33 -14.04
N SER A 410 -19.08 13.62 -14.30
CA SER A 410 -20.38 14.29 -14.24
C SER A 410 -21.17 14.10 -15.53
N ILE A 411 -22.47 14.38 -15.48
CA ILE A 411 -23.32 14.39 -16.68
C ILE A 411 -22.98 15.48 -17.71
N TYR A 412 -22.12 16.43 -17.31
CA TYR A 412 -21.66 17.54 -18.14
C TYR A 412 -20.24 17.31 -18.70
N GLY A 413 -19.61 16.17 -18.37
CA GLY A 413 -18.22 15.85 -18.71
C GLY A 413 -17.38 15.51 -17.48
N LEU A 414 -16.06 15.65 -17.56
CA LEU A 414 -15.15 15.22 -16.48
C LEU A 414 -15.38 15.99 -15.17
N LYS A 415 -15.57 17.31 -15.22
CA LYS A 415 -15.73 18.18 -14.04
C LYS A 415 -16.68 19.34 -14.32
N PHE A 416 -17.28 19.92 -13.27
CA PHE A 416 -18.10 21.13 -13.32
C PHE A 416 -17.84 22.06 -12.13
N LYS A 417 -18.23 23.33 -12.27
CA LYS A 417 -17.99 24.43 -11.32
C LYS A 417 -18.79 24.33 -10.02
N ASP A 418 -18.32 25.02 -8.99
CA ASP A 418 -19.06 25.21 -7.75
C ASP A 418 -20.23 26.20 -7.98
N GLU A 419 -21.40 25.92 -7.39
CA GLU A 419 -22.54 26.84 -7.47
C GLU A 419 -22.54 27.84 -6.31
N HIS A 420 -23.04 27.42 -5.14
CA HIS A 420 -23.21 28.29 -3.97
C HIS A 420 -22.85 27.56 -2.68
N PHE A 421 -22.29 28.29 -1.71
CA PHE A 421 -21.94 27.77 -0.37
C PHE A 421 -22.94 28.22 0.72
N LYS A 422 -24.21 28.39 0.34
CA LYS A 422 -25.25 28.90 1.25
C LYS A 422 -25.67 27.86 2.30
N ILE A 423 -25.63 26.58 1.93
CA ILE A 423 -25.96 25.47 2.81
C ILE A 423 -24.70 25.13 3.61
N LYS A 424 -24.84 25.07 4.93
CA LYS A 424 -23.76 24.73 5.87
C LYS A 424 -23.87 23.27 6.30
N HIS A 425 -22.77 22.70 6.75
CA HIS A 425 -22.70 21.36 7.31
C HIS A 425 -22.85 21.41 8.84
N ASP A 426 -23.99 21.95 9.29
CA ASP A 426 -24.31 22.21 10.70
C ASP A 426 -25.04 21.03 11.39
N LYS A 427 -25.28 19.94 10.65
CA LYS A 427 -26.04 18.76 11.09
C LYS A 427 -25.52 17.49 10.42
N PRO A 428 -25.77 16.31 11.01
CA PRO A 428 -25.51 15.03 10.36
C PRO A 428 -26.51 14.81 9.20
N GLY A 429 -26.06 14.10 8.18
CA GLY A 429 -26.85 13.78 6.99
C GLY A 429 -26.83 14.86 5.90
N VAL A 430 -25.93 15.84 5.95
CA VAL A 430 -25.76 16.81 4.85
C VAL A 430 -24.95 16.16 3.73
N VAL A 431 -25.46 16.24 2.51
CA VAL A 431 -24.87 15.65 1.31
C VAL A 431 -24.19 16.74 0.49
N SER A 432 -22.91 16.52 0.17
CA SER A 432 -22.03 17.51 -0.41
C SER A 432 -21.10 16.90 -1.45
N MET A 433 -20.71 17.69 -2.46
CA MET A 433 -19.83 17.20 -3.53
C MET A 433 -18.39 17.02 -3.03
N ALA A 434 -17.76 15.90 -3.39
CA ALA A 434 -16.36 15.64 -3.09
C ALA A 434 -15.47 16.18 -4.23
N ASN A 435 -14.89 17.37 -4.03
CA ASN A 435 -14.01 18.01 -5.02
C ASN A 435 -12.53 17.87 -4.62
N ARG A 436 -11.62 18.08 -5.60
CA ARG A 436 -10.16 18.12 -5.38
C ARG A 436 -9.64 19.56 -5.37
N GLY A 437 -10.47 20.50 -4.90
CA GLY A 437 -10.25 21.93 -4.96
C GLY A 437 -11.38 22.68 -5.67
N PRO A 438 -11.31 24.03 -5.70
CA PRO A 438 -12.38 24.86 -6.24
C PRO A 438 -12.72 24.51 -7.69
N ASP A 439 -14.01 24.50 -8.02
CA ASP A 439 -14.55 24.25 -9.36
C ASP A 439 -14.21 22.86 -9.96
N THR A 440 -13.98 21.85 -9.11
CA THR A 440 -13.64 20.48 -9.56
C THR A 440 -14.66 19.42 -9.18
N ASN A 441 -15.95 19.77 -9.12
CA ASN A 441 -17.02 18.82 -8.85
C ASN A 441 -17.14 17.79 -9.97
N ASN A 442 -17.42 16.54 -9.63
CA ASN A 442 -17.56 15.42 -10.58
C ASN A 442 -18.79 14.56 -10.20
N SER A 443 -18.69 13.23 -10.18
CA SER A 443 -19.73 12.34 -9.67
C SER A 443 -19.63 12.02 -8.18
N GLN A 444 -18.48 12.26 -7.56
CA GLN A 444 -18.24 11.87 -6.18
C GLN A 444 -18.91 12.84 -5.21
N PHE A 445 -19.48 12.28 -4.14
CA PHE A 445 -20.13 13.02 -3.07
C PHE A 445 -19.84 12.35 -1.72
N PHE A 446 -20.03 13.11 -0.65
CA PHE A 446 -19.95 12.60 0.71
C PHE A 446 -21.20 12.98 1.49
N ILE A 447 -21.53 12.15 2.49
CA ILE A 447 -22.61 12.37 3.44
C ILE A 447 -21.97 12.57 4.82
N THR A 448 -22.27 13.67 5.50
CA THR A 448 -21.74 13.95 6.83
C THR A 448 -22.39 13.05 7.88
N THR A 449 -21.57 12.55 8.82
CA THR A 449 -22.02 11.81 10.00
C THR A 449 -21.75 12.57 11.29
N ALA A 450 -20.83 13.55 11.25
CA ALA A 450 -20.56 14.47 12.36
C ALA A 450 -21.76 15.38 12.65
N ASP A 451 -21.91 15.76 13.92
CA ASP A 451 -22.88 16.78 14.35
C ASP A 451 -22.61 18.13 13.67
N GLU A 452 -21.34 18.53 13.56
CA GLU A 452 -20.93 19.78 12.93
C GLU A 452 -19.63 19.60 12.13
N ALA A 453 -19.67 19.82 10.81
CA ALA A 453 -18.53 19.70 9.92
C ALA A 453 -18.11 21.07 9.33
N PHE A 454 -17.92 22.08 10.20
CA PHE A 454 -17.60 23.46 9.79
C PHE A 454 -16.38 23.59 8.87
N HIS A 455 -15.43 22.65 8.94
CA HIS A 455 -14.23 22.67 8.11
C HIS A 455 -14.51 22.37 6.64
N CYS A 456 -15.69 21.84 6.31
CA CYS A 456 -16.21 21.63 4.96
C CYS A 456 -16.93 22.87 4.39
N ASP A 457 -17.38 23.78 5.24
CA ASP A 457 -18.10 24.98 4.81
C ASP A 457 -17.21 25.89 3.96
N GLY A 458 -17.78 26.41 2.86
CA GLY A 458 -17.08 27.28 1.92
C GLY A 458 -16.03 26.58 1.04
N LYS A 459 -15.83 25.26 1.19
CA LYS A 459 -14.93 24.45 0.36
C LYS A 459 -15.67 23.44 -0.51
N PHE A 460 -16.73 22.83 0.05
CA PHE A 460 -17.55 21.85 -0.64
C PHE A 460 -18.97 22.36 -0.80
N VAL A 461 -19.57 22.10 -1.97
CA VAL A 461 -20.93 22.53 -2.29
C VAL A 461 -21.90 21.52 -1.67
N ALA A 462 -22.54 21.91 -0.56
CA ALA A 462 -23.66 21.18 0.01
C ALA A 462 -24.93 21.44 -0.81
N PHE A 463 -25.62 20.39 -1.23
CA PHE A 463 -26.75 20.49 -2.16
C PHE A 463 -27.92 19.57 -1.82
N ALA A 464 -27.81 18.72 -0.81
CA ALA A 464 -28.85 17.78 -0.41
C ALA A 464 -28.77 17.41 1.08
N GLN A 465 -29.82 16.79 1.62
CA GLN A 465 -29.91 16.34 3.01
C GLN A 465 -30.64 15.00 3.11
N VAL A 466 -30.12 14.10 3.94
CA VAL A 466 -30.77 12.84 4.34
C VAL A 466 -31.96 13.17 5.23
N VAL A 467 -33.15 12.76 4.79
CA VAL A 467 -34.42 13.01 5.51
C VAL A 467 -34.99 11.74 6.16
N ALA A 468 -34.58 10.57 5.67
CA ALA A 468 -34.90 9.27 6.25
C ALA A 468 -33.73 8.30 6.02
N GLY A 469 -33.50 7.36 6.95
CA GLY A 469 -32.40 6.39 6.91
C GLY A 469 -31.06 6.93 7.43
N LEU A 470 -31.07 7.97 8.27
CA LEU A 470 -29.84 8.51 8.86
C LEU A 470 -29.15 7.48 9.77
N ASP A 471 -29.91 6.60 10.41
CA ASP A 471 -29.41 5.49 11.21
C ASP A 471 -28.55 4.52 10.37
N VAL A 472 -28.91 4.28 9.10
CA VAL A 472 -28.14 3.44 8.18
C VAL A 472 -26.78 4.08 7.91
N VAL A 473 -26.77 5.38 7.63
CA VAL A 473 -25.54 6.15 7.36
C VAL A 473 -24.61 6.13 8.59
N LEU A 474 -25.16 6.31 9.79
CA LEU A 474 -24.41 6.26 11.05
C LEU A 474 -23.93 4.83 11.38
N ARG A 475 -24.69 3.80 11.03
CA ARG A 475 -24.24 2.40 11.16
C ARG A 475 -23.06 2.12 10.22
N ILE A 476 -23.12 2.59 8.98
CA ILE A 476 -22.03 2.46 8.01
C ILE A 476 -20.77 3.19 8.51
N SER A 477 -20.89 4.37 9.12
CA SER A 477 -19.72 5.09 9.65
C SER A 477 -19.05 4.39 10.82
N LYS A 478 -19.83 3.67 11.64
CA LYS A 478 -19.34 2.91 12.81
C LYS A 478 -18.76 1.54 12.47
N LEU A 479 -18.74 1.14 11.19
CA LEU A 479 -18.05 -0.07 10.77
C LEU A 479 -16.55 0.12 11.03
N LYS A 480 -15.99 -0.64 11.98
CA LYS A 480 -14.59 -0.53 12.43
C LYS A 480 -13.63 -0.63 11.24
N THR A 481 -13.12 0.51 10.78
CA THR A 481 -11.84 0.57 10.09
C THR A 481 -10.73 0.27 11.10
N PRO A 482 -9.83 -0.70 10.87
CA PRO A 482 -8.70 -0.94 11.75
C PRO A 482 -7.91 0.35 11.95
N GLU A 483 -7.56 0.66 13.20
CA GLU A 483 -6.82 1.87 13.57
C GLU A 483 -5.43 1.89 12.91
N GLY A 484 -5.14 2.98 12.20
CA GLY A 484 -3.84 3.29 11.61
C GLY A 484 -3.94 3.50 10.10
N ASP A 485 -3.46 4.65 9.63
CA ASP A 485 -3.37 5.01 8.21
C ASP A 485 -2.67 3.91 7.38
N ASP A 486 -3.44 2.98 6.78
CA ASP A 486 -3.12 2.25 5.54
C ASP A 486 -4.34 1.42 5.08
N GLU A 487 -4.93 1.84 3.95
CA GLU A 487 -5.31 1.06 2.76
C GLU A 487 -5.75 -0.43 2.89
N ALA A 488 -6.36 -0.87 4.00
CA ALA A 488 -7.04 -2.16 4.11
C ALA A 488 -8.55 -1.95 4.14
N PRO A 489 -9.31 -2.41 3.13
CA PRO A 489 -10.76 -2.33 3.16
C PRO A 489 -11.34 -3.25 4.22
N LEU A 490 -12.44 -2.81 4.84
CA LEU A 490 -13.30 -3.58 5.74
C LEU A 490 -13.53 -5.03 5.22
N ASP A 491 -13.83 -5.98 6.11
CA ASP A 491 -14.28 -7.34 5.73
C ASP A 491 -15.52 -7.33 4.80
N TYR A 492 -16.20 -6.18 4.70
CA TYR A 492 -17.37 -5.93 3.87
C TYR A 492 -17.17 -4.72 2.96
N ASP A 493 -17.47 -4.86 1.67
CA ASP A 493 -17.65 -3.72 0.75
C ASP A 493 -19.09 -3.22 0.85
N VAL A 494 -19.29 -1.94 1.20
CA VAL A 494 -20.62 -1.31 1.16
C VAL A 494 -20.89 -0.79 -0.25
N VAL A 495 -21.98 -1.24 -0.87
CA VAL A 495 -22.35 -0.90 -2.25
C VAL A 495 -23.76 -0.32 -2.32
N ILE A 496 -23.98 0.58 -3.27
CA ILE A 496 -25.31 1.08 -3.63
C ILE A 496 -25.97 0.03 -4.53
N ARG A 497 -26.85 -0.81 -3.96
CA ARG A 497 -27.54 -1.88 -4.67
C ARG A 497 -28.54 -1.32 -5.67
N ASN A 498 -29.29 -0.31 -5.27
CA ASN A 498 -30.24 0.42 -6.11
C ASN A 498 -30.26 1.90 -5.73
N CYS A 499 -30.56 2.74 -6.70
CA CYS A 499 -30.80 4.16 -6.49
C CYS A 499 -31.77 4.67 -7.55
N GLY A 500 -32.47 5.77 -7.26
CA GLY A 500 -33.41 6.36 -8.19
C GLY A 500 -34.09 7.61 -7.65
N ALA A 501 -34.89 8.26 -8.49
CA ALA A 501 -35.77 9.34 -8.06
C ALA A 501 -37.02 8.75 -7.39
N LEU A 502 -37.47 9.38 -6.31
CA LEU A 502 -38.63 8.95 -5.53
C LEU A 502 -39.78 9.97 -5.71
N ALA A 503 -41.01 9.47 -5.85
CA ALA A 503 -42.18 10.34 -5.86
C ALA A 503 -42.36 11.00 -4.49
N ARG A 504 -42.82 12.26 -4.47
CA ARG A 504 -42.96 13.05 -3.23
C ARG A 504 -43.83 12.36 -2.19
N GLU A 505 -44.99 11.83 -2.60
CA GLU A 505 -45.92 11.14 -1.71
C GLU A 505 -45.27 9.93 -1.04
N GLU A 506 -44.51 9.15 -1.81
CA GLU A 506 -43.79 7.98 -1.31
C GLU A 506 -42.64 8.38 -0.35
N ALA A 507 -41.92 9.46 -0.67
CA ALA A 507 -40.89 10.00 0.21
C ALA A 507 -41.47 10.48 1.55
N GLU A 508 -42.57 11.23 1.51
CA GLU A 508 -43.27 11.73 2.70
C GLU A 508 -43.82 10.58 3.56
N GLN A 509 -44.37 9.52 2.95
CA GLN A 509 -44.80 8.31 3.66
C GLN A 509 -43.64 7.62 4.38
N ARG A 510 -42.48 7.48 3.73
CA ARG A 510 -41.29 6.87 4.37
C ARG A 510 -40.76 7.70 5.52
N ILE A 511 -40.73 9.03 5.37
CA ILE A 511 -40.34 9.96 6.45
C ILE A 511 -41.30 9.85 7.64
N GLN A 512 -42.61 9.83 7.38
CA GLN A 512 -43.63 9.68 8.43
C GLN A 512 -43.53 8.32 9.13
N ALA A 513 -43.30 7.24 8.37
CA ALA A 513 -43.12 5.90 8.91
C ALA A 513 -41.89 5.82 9.84
N GLU A 514 -40.76 6.39 9.45
CA GLU A 514 -39.56 6.44 10.31
C GLU A 514 -39.79 7.30 11.56
N GLN A 515 -40.44 8.46 11.43
CA GLN A 515 -40.81 9.31 12.57
C GLN A 515 -41.72 8.58 13.55
N LEU A 516 -42.71 7.84 13.05
CA LEU A 516 -43.61 7.02 13.87
C LEU A 516 -42.86 5.88 14.58
N GLN A 517 -41.94 5.20 13.88
CA GLN A 517 -41.07 4.18 14.48
C GLN A 517 -40.18 4.74 15.58
N ARG A 518 -39.60 5.94 15.38
CA ARG A 518 -38.83 6.64 16.41
C ARG A 518 -39.68 7.01 17.63
N GLN A 519 -40.92 7.46 17.43
CA GLN A 519 -41.86 7.79 18.53
C GLN A 519 -42.35 6.55 19.29
N GLN A 520 -42.35 5.37 18.67
CA GLN A 520 -42.75 4.10 19.29
C GLN A 520 -41.59 3.41 20.04
N LYS A 521 -40.35 3.90 19.89
CA LYS A 521 -39.18 3.39 20.63
C LYS A 521 -39.12 4.08 21.99
N PRO A 522 -39.24 3.39 23.13
CA PRO A 522 -39.23 4.03 24.45
C PRO A 522 -37.89 4.73 24.72
N GLU A 523 -37.94 5.97 25.20
CA GLU A 523 -36.79 6.76 25.66
C GLU A 523 -36.22 6.11 26.93
N GLY A 524 -35.18 5.29 26.77
CA GLY A 524 -34.52 4.62 27.89
C GLY A 524 -33.51 3.58 27.40
N ASP A 525 -32.48 4.04 26.70
CA ASP A 525 -31.20 3.34 26.48
C ASP A 525 -30.18 4.36 25.95
N GLU A 526 -29.75 5.29 26.82
CA GLU A 526 -28.39 5.82 26.74
C GLU A 526 -27.47 4.84 27.48
N ASP A 527 -27.26 3.67 26.88
CA ASP A 527 -26.11 2.82 27.12
C ASP A 527 -26.10 1.76 26.00
N ILE A 528 -25.15 1.88 25.09
CA ILE A 528 -24.88 0.85 24.09
C ILE A 528 -24.38 -0.37 24.85
N PRO A 529 -25.01 -1.57 24.75
CA PRO A 529 -24.40 -2.78 25.26
C PRO A 529 -23.17 -3.07 24.41
N MET A 530 -21.99 -3.03 25.03
CA MET A 530 -20.81 -3.71 24.49
C MET A 530 -21.17 -5.19 24.25
N PRO A 531 -20.71 -5.82 23.15
CA PRO A 531 -20.83 -7.25 23.01
C PRO A 531 -20.11 -7.92 24.17
N ALA A 532 -20.85 -8.79 24.87
CA ALA A 532 -20.34 -9.61 25.96
C ALA A 532 -19.07 -10.35 25.51
N GLN A 533 -17.96 -10.05 26.19
CA GLN A 533 -16.85 -10.97 26.27
C GLN A 533 -17.26 -12.09 27.22
N ASP A 534 -17.87 -13.15 26.68
CA ASP A 534 -17.89 -14.44 27.37
C ASP A 534 -16.58 -15.16 27.08
N ASP A 535 -15.57 -14.84 27.89
CA ASP A 535 -14.55 -15.79 28.34
C ASP A 535 -14.10 -15.34 29.75
N VAL A 536 -15.00 -15.57 30.71
CA VAL A 536 -14.69 -15.42 32.14
C VAL A 536 -13.88 -16.65 32.58
N LEU A 537 -12.56 -16.49 32.66
CA LEU A 537 -11.80 -17.19 33.70
C LEU A 537 -12.13 -16.51 35.04
N GLN A 538 -12.74 -17.28 35.95
CA GLN A 538 -13.17 -16.84 37.28
C GLN A 538 -12.05 -16.18 38.10
N PRO A 539 -12.34 -15.12 38.88
CA PRO A 539 -11.43 -14.67 39.93
C PRO A 539 -11.42 -15.66 41.12
N PRO A 540 -10.27 -15.92 41.74
CA PRO A 540 -10.19 -16.80 42.90
C PRO A 540 -10.84 -16.16 44.14
N PRO A 541 -11.43 -16.97 45.04
CA PRO A 541 -12.12 -16.48 46.23
C PRO A 541 -11.15 -15.93 47.29
N PRO A 542 -11.62 -15.05 48.19
CA PRO A 542 -10.78 -14.41 49.21
C PRO A 542 -10.37 -15.43 50.29
N ALA A 543 -9.06 -15.54 50.54
CA ALA A 543 -8.51 -16.36 51.60
C ALA A 543 -8.68 -15.65 52.95
N ALA A 544 -9.51 -16.25 53.81
CA ALA A 544 -9.54 -15.97 55.24
C ALA A 544 -8.31 -16.57 55.93
N GLU A 545 -7.91 -15.90 57.01
CA GLU A 545 -6.69 -16.06 57.80
C GLU A 545 -6.41 -17.47 58.33
N GLY A 546 -5.12 -17.81 58.42
CA GLY A 546 -4.59 -18.65 59.50
C GLY A 546 -3.97 -20.00 59.11
N ALA A 547 -2.70 -20.00 58.67
CA ALA A 547 -1.75 -21.06 59.01
C ALA A 547 -0.30 -20.62 58.74
N ALA A 548 0.57 -20.96 59.69
CA ALA A 548 1.97 -20.57 59.82
C ALA A 548 2.85 -20.74 58.57
N VAL A 549 3.64 -19.71 58.26
CA VAL A 549 4.73 -19.71 57.28
C VAL A 549 5.99 -20.34 57.92
N PRO A 550 6.61 -21.38 57.33
CA PRO A 550 7.94 -21.82 57.77
C PRO A 550 9.02 -20.84 57.27
N PRO A 551 10.09 -20.60 58.06
CA PRO A 551 11.09 -19.60 57.73
C PRO A 551 11.99 -20.05 56.56
N PRO A 552 12.55 -19.09 55.79
CA PRO A 552 13.48 -19.40 54.70
C PRO A 552 14.82 -19.92 55.26
N PRO A 553 15.53 -20.79 54.51
CA PRO A 553 16.83 -21.31 54.93
C PRO A 553 17.90 -20.20 54.88
N PRO A 554 18.86 -20.22 55.83
CA PRO A 554 19.89 -19.18 55.95
C PRO A 554 21.00 -19.34 54.91
N PRO A 555 21.71 -18.25 54.55
CA PRO A 555 22.91 -18.32 53.72
C PRO A 555 24.09 -18.81 54.58
N ALA A 556 24.73 -19.91 54.17
CA ALA A 556 25.93 -20.43 54.84
C ALA A 556 27.18 -20.24 53.97
N ALA A 557 27.87 -19.16 54.30
CA ALA A 557 29.31 -18.97 54.48
C ALA A 557 30.31 -19.93 53.81
N GLU A 558 31.33 -19.28 53.25
CA GLU A 558 32.66 -19.79 52.97
C GLU A 558 33.26 -20.60 54.14
N GLY A 559 33.91 -21.71 53.79
CA GLY A 559 34.73 -22.52 54.69
C GLY A 559 36.14 -22.65 54.14
N ALA A 560 37.06 -21.89 54.71
CA ALA A 560 38.50 -22.02 54.52
C ALA A 560 39.03 -23.34 55.11
N THR A 561 40.06 -23.92 54.50
CA THR A 561 41.02 -24.78 55.21
C THR A 561 42.46 -24.27 55.02
N SER A 562 43.00 -23.89 56.16
CA SER A 562 44.38 -23.66 56.60
C SER A 562 45.56 -24.21 55.78
N SER A 563 46.61 -23.39 55.64
CA SER A 563 47.90 -23.60 56.33
C SER A 563 48.82 -22.37 56.21
N SER A 564 49.24 -21.85 57.36
CA SER A 564 50.29 -20.84 57.59
C SER A 564 51.70 -21.51 57.57
N PRO A 565 52.87 -20.86 57.83
CA PRO A 565 53.10 -19.44 58.13
C PRO A 565 54.38 -18.79 57.51
N ALA A 566 54.49 -17.48 57.80
CA ALA A 566 55.69 -16.74 58.20
C ALA A 566 56.60 -16.06 57.15
N ALA A 567 56.70 -14.73 57.36
CA ALA A 567 57.92 -13.94 57.52
C ALA A 567 58.22 -12.86 56.46
N SER A 568 57.89 -11.62 56.86
CA SER A 568 58.83 -10.52 57.11
C SER A 568 59.50 -9.77 55.93
N THR A 569 59.24 -8.45 55.93
CA THR A 569 60.16 -7.31 55.67
C THR A 569 60.75 -7.16 54.27
N CYS A 570 60.50 -6.04 53.60
CA CYS A 570 61.44 -4.90 53.54
C CYS A 570 61.01 -3.80 52.55
N CYS A 571 61.13 -2.56 53.05
CA CYS A 571 61.44 -1.28 52.39
C CYS A 571 60.53 -0.71 51.30
#